data_AF-A0A919CWK6-F1
#
_entry.id   AF-A0A919CWK6-F1
#
_cell.length_a   1.000
_cell.length_b   1.000
_cell.length_c   1.000
_cell.angle_alpha   90.00
_cell.angle_beta   90.00
_cell.angle_gamma   90.00
#
_symmetry.space_group_name_H-M   'P 1'
#
loop_
_entity.id
_entity.type
_entity.pdbx_description
1 polymer ?
#
loop_
_entity_poly.entity_id
_entity_poly.type
_entity_poly.pdbx_seq_one_letter_code
_entity_poly.pdbx_strand_id
1 'polypeptide(L)'
;MAGLPLQALVARGAPGPVPVRIAEGEQDVLVVGAGRHGWLHRVLRPSVSRYCLAHATCPVLAVPPSPLEAGLRAVHRRNVLGLRLDTQRMWKEFATAPPVV
;
A
#
# COMPACT_ATOMS: atom_id res chain seq x y z
N MET A 1 3.08 -25.88 -5.31
CA MET A 1 2.87 -24.60 -4.59
C MET A 1 1.58 -23.99 -5.11
N ALA A 2 0.51 -24.02 -4.32
CA ALA A 2 -0.73 -23.33 -4.69
C ALA A 2 -0.56 -21.83 -4.43
N GLY A 3 -0.94 -20.98 -5.39
CA GLY A 3 -0.94 -19.53 -5.20
C GLY A 3 -1.97 -19.11 -4.15
N LEU A 4 -1.76 -17.95 -3.52
CA LEU A 4 -2.77 -17.36 -2.66
C LEU A 4 -3.88 -16.75 -3.54
N PRO A 5 -5.17 -16.98 -3.22
CA PRO A 5 -6.26 -16.31 -3.91
C PRO A 5 -6.13 -14.80 -3.70
N LEU A 6 -6.09 -14.04 -4.80
CA LEU A 6 -5.94 -12.59 -4.78
C LEU A 6 -7.10 -11.94 -5.52
N GLN A 7 -7.72 -10.94 -4.91
CA GLN A 7 -8.76 -10.12 -5.53
C GLN A 7 -8.38 -8.64 -5.45
N ALA A 8 -8.36 -7.96 -6.59
CA ALA A 8 -8.24 -6.51 -6.64
C ALA A 8 -9.62 -5.87 -6.52
N LEU A 9 -9.76 -4.89 -5.62
CA LEU A 9 -11.02 -4.18 -5.37
C LEU A 9 -10.81 -2.67 -5.54
N VAL A 10 -11.73 -2.02 -6.25
CA VAL A 10 -11.82 -0.56 -6.35
C VAL A 10 -13.08 -0.10 -5.66
N ALA A 11 -12.95 0.71 -4.62
CA ALA A 11 -14.06 1.26 -3.85
C ALA A 11 -14.07 2.79 -3.95
N ARG A 12 -15.27 3.38 -3.99
CA ARG A 12 -15.46 4.84 -3.97
C ARG A 12 -15.78 5.31 -2.55
N GLY A 13 -15.13 6.38 -2.11
CA GLY A 13 -15.40 7.01 -0.82
C GLY A 13 -14.16 7.70 -0.23
N ALA A 14 -14.27 8.13 1.01
CA ALA A 14 -13.14 8.72 1.73
C ALA A 14 -12.08 7.63 2.02
N PRO A 15 -10.79 7.90 1.76
CA PRO A 15 -9.76 6.86 1.80
C PRO A 15 -9.43 6.34 3.21
N GLY A 16 -9.82 7.04 4.28
CA GLY A 16 -9.70 6.55 5.65
C GLY A 16 -10.77 5.52 6.04
N PRO A 17 -12.07 5.88 5.94
CA PRO A 17 -13.17 4.97 6.31
C PRO A 17 -13.31 3.73 5.42
N VAL A 18 -13.06 3.85 4.12
CA VAL A 18 -13.36 2.77 3.16
C VAL A 18 -12.62 1.47 3.48
N PRO A 19 -11.29 1.45 3.72
CA PRO A 19 -10.59 0.22 4.09
C PRO A 19 -11.09 -0.41 5.40
N VAL A 20 -11.40 0.42 6.41
CA VAL A 20 -11.93 -0.04 7.70
C VAL A 20 -13.27 -0.76 7.53
N ARG A 21 -14.15 -0.21 6.68
CA ARG A 21 -15.45 -0.82 6.37
C ARG A 21 -15.37 -2.09 5.54
N ILE A 22 -14.26 -2.30 4.82
CA ILE A 22 -14.06 -3.52 4.04
C ILE A 22 -13.50 -4.63 4.95
N ALA A 23 -12.62 -4.28 5.87
CA ALA A 23 -11.98 -5.21 6.82
C ALA A 23 -12.76 -5.26 8.16
N GLU A 24 -14.01 -5.70 8.11
CA GLU A 24 -14.91 -5.77 9.27
C GLU A 24 -14.94 -7.16 9.94
N GLY A 25 -14.32 -8.19 9.35
CA GLY A 25 -14.31 -9.54 9.89
C GLY A 25 -13.42 -9.71 11.12
N GLU A 26 -13.85 -10.53 12.09
CA GLU A 26 -13.07 -10.81 13.32
C GLU A 26 -11.72 -11.48 13.06
N GLN A 27 -11.57 -12.15 11.90
CA GLN A 27 -10.34 -12.83 11.48
C GLN A 27 -9.55 -12.01 10.44
N ASP A 28 -9.99 -10.80 10.12
CA ASP A 28 -9.32 -9.97 9.13
C ASP A 28 -8.06 -9.34 9.71
N VAL A 29 -7.09 -9.06 8.84
CA VAL A 29 -5.93 -8.22 9.17
C VAL A 29 -5.82 -7.13 8.14
N LEU A 30 -5.90 -5.87 8.59
CA LEU A 30 -5.80 -4.72 7.71
C LEU A 30 -4.35 -4.25 7.60
N VAL A 31 -3.74 -4.46 6.44
CA VAL A 31 -2.36 -4.03 6.16
C VAL A 31 -2.35 -2.65 5.51
N VAL A 32 -1.62 -1.70 6.10
CA VAL A 32 -1.51 -0.33 5.60
C VAL A 32 -0.05 0.12 5.53
N GLY A 33 0.33 0.83 4.46
CA GLY A 33 1.64 1.46 4.38
C GLY A 33 1.76 2.65 5.33
N ALA A 34 2.82 2.71 6.12
CA ALA A 34 3.18 3.82 7.02
C ALA A 34 4.36 4.66 6.47
N GLY A 35 4.54 4.65 5.14
CA GLY A 35 5.59 5.37 4.42
C GLY A 35 5.44 6.90 4.44
N ARG A 36 6.58 7.59 4.33
CA ARG A 36 6.65 9.06 4.35
C ARG A 36 6.30 9.61 2.98
N HIS A 37 5.06 10.09 2.79
CA HIS A 37 4.69 10.91 1.63
C HIS A 37 5.29 12.33 1.75
N GLY A 38 6.61 12.48 1.84
CA GLY A 38 7.26 13.79 1.99
C GLY A 38 6.88 14.56 3.26
N TRP A 39 7.59 15.66 3.52
CA TRP A 39 7.36 16.51 4.69
C TRP A 39 6.04 17.31 4.58
N LEU A 40 5.63 17.67 3.36
CA LEU A 40 4.41 18.45 3.11
C LEU A 40 3.09 17.67 3.31
N HIS A 41 3.07 16.34 3.13
CA HIS A 41 1.84 15.55 3.27
C HIS A 41 1.53 15.17 4.73
N ARG A 42 2.45 15.46 5.66
CA ARG A 42 2.28 15.24 7.10
C ARG A 42 1.42 16.33 7.77
N VAL A 43 1.26 17.47 7.11
CA VAL A 43 0.57 18.66 7.64
C VAL A 43 -0.82 18.88 7.02
N LEU A 44 -1.07 18.39 5.80
CA LEU A 44 -2.24 18.81 5.01
C LEU A 44 -3.34 17.75 4.79
N ARG A 45 -3.13 16.47 5.13
CA ARG A 45 -4.15 15.42 4.94
C ARG A 45 -4.24 14.46 6.13
N PRO A 46 -5.45 14.11 6.61
CA PRO A 46 -5.63 13.00 7.54
C PRO A 46 -5.00 11.73 6.96
N SER A 47 -4.02 11.17 7.66
CA SER A 47 -3.34 9.95 7.23
C SER A 47 -4.32 8.78 7.26
N VAL A 48 -4.49 8.08 6.13
CA VAL A 48 -5.28 6.85 6.04
C VAL A 48 -4.81 5.84 7.09
N SER A 49 -3.50 5.63 7.20
CA SER A 49 -2.90 4.71 8.17
C SER A 49 -3.27 5.09 9.61
N ARG A 50 -3.27 6.39 9.94
CA ARG A 50 -3.71 6.87 11.27
C ARG A 50 -5.20 6.65 11.50
N TYR A 51 -6.03 6.89 10.48
CA TYR A 51 -7.47 6.61 10.56
C TYR A 51 -7.71 5.13 10.82
N CYS A 52 -7.10 4.23 10.05
CA CYS A 52 -7.24 2.79 10.22
C CYS A 52 -6.82 2.34 11.62
N LEU A 53 -5.65 2.77 12.10
CA LEU A 53 -5.16 2.44 13.44
C LEU A 53 -6.11 2.88 14.57
N ALA A 54 -6.88 3.95 14.35
CA ALA A 54 -7.78 4.49 15.37
C ALA A 54 -9.21 3.92 15.30
N HIS A 55 -9.64 3.37 14.16
CA HIS A 55 -11.05 3.02 13.93
C HIS A 55 -11.29 1.59 13.46
N ALA A 56 -10.25 0.85 13.06
CA ALA A 56 -10.43 -0.55 12.67
C ALA A 56 -10.80 -1.41 13.88
N THR A 57 -11.76 -2.30 13.68
CA THR A 57 -12.14 -3.34 14.65
C THR A 57 -11.20 -4.55 14.59
N CYS A 58 -10.51 -4.72 13.47
CA CYS A 58 -9.54 -5.79 13.23
C CYS A 58 -8.08 -5.34 13.49
N PRO A 59 -7.14 -6.28 13.72
CA PRO A 59 -5.72 -5.98 13.81
C PRO A 59 -5.21 -5.21 12.58
N VAL A 60 -4.46 -4.13 12.84
CA VAL A 60 -3.87 -3.28 11.79
C VAL A 60 -2.35 -3.42 11.77
N LEU A 61 -1.81 -3.86 10.64
CA LEU A 61 -0.37 -3.93 10.42
C LEU A 61 0.11 -2.71 9.63
N ALA A 62 0.81 -1.81 10.33
CA ALA A 62 1.44 -0.64 9.74
C ALA A 62 2.86 -0.98 9.22
N VAL A 63 3.03 -1.00 7.90
CA VAL A 63 4.29 -1.41 7.26
C VAL A 63 5.18 -0.18 7.01
N PRO A 64 6.41 -0.11 7.57
CA PRO A 64 7.33 0.99 7.33
C PRO A 64 7.77 1.07 5.85
N PRO A 65 8.35 2.20 5.41
CA PRO A 65 8.91 2.30 4.07
C PRO A 65 9.96 1.22 3.82
N SER A 66 9.87 0.54 2.69
CA SER A 66 10.81 -0.51 2.29
C SER A 66 11.87 0.04 1.31
N PRO A 67 13.01 -0.64 1.13
CA PRO A 67 14.01 -0.26 0.12
C PRO A 67 13.45 -0.16 -1.31
N LEU A 68 12.33 -0.84 -1.57
CA LEU A 68 11.61 -0.84 -2.85
C LEU A 68 10.81 0.44 -3.07
N GLU A 69 10.66 1.31 -2.06
CA GLU A 69 9.91 2.57 -2.16
C GLU A 69 10.47 3.48 -3.27
N ALA A 70 11.79 3.53 -3.44
CA ALA A 70 12.42 4.35 -4.48
C ALA A 70 12.04 3.86 -5.90
N GLY A 71 12.06 2.54 -6.12
CA GLY A 71 11.62 1.92 -7.38
C GLY A 71 10.13 2.14 -7.63
N LEU A 72 9.29 1.96 -6.60
CA LEU A 72 7.85 2.22 -6.68
C LEU A 72 7.54 3.69 -7.03
N ARG A 73 8.26 4.65 -6.44
CA ARG A 73 8.12 6.08 -6.77
C ARG A 73 8.51 6.38 -8.22
N ALA A 74 9.56 5.75 -8.74
CA ALA A 74 9.95 5.90 -10.14
C ALA A 74 8.86 5.38 -11.09
N VAL A 75 8.30 4.22 -10.78
CA VAL A 75 7.13 3.62 -11.47
C VAL A 75 5.91 4.55 -11.41
N HIS A 76 5.58 5.07 -10.22
CA HIS A 76 4.41 5.93 -10.05
C HIS A 76 4.52 7.23 -10.87
N ARG A 77 5.72 7.85 -10.93
CA ARG A 77 5.96 9.01 -11.80
C ARG A 77 5.73 8.69 -13.28
N ARG A 78 6.17 7.52 -13.75
CA ARG A 78 5.95 7.08 -15.14
C ARG A 78 4.45 6.96 -15.44
N ASN A 79 3.67 6.35 -14.53
CA ASN A 79 2.21 6.25 -14.67
C ASN A 79 1.54 7.62 -14.75
N VAL A 80 1.93 8.56 -13.88
CA VAL A 80 1.40 9.93 -13.89
C VAL A 80 1.70 10.64 -15.22
N LEU A 81 2.84 10.32 -15.84
CA LEU A 81 3.23 10.83 -17.16
C LEU A 81 2.62 10.04 -18.34
N GLY A 82 1.71 9.09 -18.07
CA GLY A 82 1.06 8.26 -19.10
C GLY A 82 2.00 7.23 -19.77
N LEU A 83 3.20 7.02 -19.23
CA LEU A 83 4.15 6.05 -19.74
C LEU A 83 3.76 4.66 -19.25
N ARG A 84 3.65 3.69 -20.16
CA ARG A 84 3.26 2.32 -19.83
C ARG A 84 4.24 1.68 -18.83
N LEU A 85 3.66 0.94 -17.88
CA LEU A 85 4.41 0.03 -17.03
C LEU A 85 4.72 -1.25 -17.76
N ASP A 86 5.99 -1.62 -17.75
CA ASP A 86 6.45 -2.94 -18.15
C ASP A 86 6.52 -3.83 -16.90
N THR A 87 5.52 -4.69 -16.73
CA THR A 87 5.42 -5.61 -15.60
C THR A 87 6.50 -6.70 -15.62
N GLN A 88 7.02 -7.06 -16.80
CA GLN A 88 8.10 -8.05 -16.93
C GLN A 88 9.43 -7.50 -16.41
N ARG A 89 9.74 -6.23 -16.70
CA ARG A 89 10.92 -5.54 -16.16
C ARG A 89 10.85 -5.42 -14.64
N MET A 90 9.69 -5.06 -14.09
CA MET A 90 9.50 -4.94 -12.64
C MET A 90 9.74 -6.27 -11.91
N TRP A 91 9.24 -7.39 -12.43
CA TRP A 91 9.45 -8.70 -11.82
C TRP A 91 10.94 -9.07 -11.69
N LYS A 92 11.73 -8.80 -12.74
CA LYS A 92 13.17 -9.06 -12.73
C LYS A 92 13.90 -8.22 -11.67
N GLU A 93 13.48 -6.97 -11.47
CA GLU A 93 14.01 -6.06 -10.45
C GLU A 93 13.62 -6.50 -9.02
N PHE A 94 12.41 -7.05 -8.81
CA PHE A 94 12.02 -7.64 -7.51
C PHE A 94 12.77 -8.93 -7.19
N ALA A 95 12.99 -9.80 -8.17
CA ALA A 95 13.71 -11.08 -7.98
C ALA A 95 15.20 -10.89 -7.65
N THR A 96 15.75 -9.69 -7.88
CA THR A 96 17.14 -9.33 -7.54
C THR A 96 17.27 -8.52 -6.25
N ALA A 97 16.17 -8.13 -5.61
CA ALA A 97 16.23 -7.47 -4.31
C ALA A 97 16.66 -8.49 -3.24
N PRO A 98 17.64 -8.16 -2.37
CA PRO A 98 18.04 -9.06 -1.31
C PRO A 98 16.84 -9.37 -0.40
N PRO A 99 16.72 -10.61 0.12
CA PRO A 99 15.67 -10.93 1.07
C PRO A 99 15.77 -9.97 2.25
N VAL A 100 14.65 -9.34 2.59
CA VAL A 100 14.58 -8.47 3.76
C VAL A 100 14.54 -9.40 4.97
N VAL A 101 15.70 -9.57 5.62
CA VAL A 101 15.88 -10.33 6.89
C VAL A 101 15.38 -9.48 8.05
#